data_AF-A0A356RGU4-F1
#
_entry.id   AF-A0A356RGU4-F1
#
_cell.length_a   1.000
_cell.length_b   1.000
_cell.length_c   1.000
_cell.angle_alpha   90.00
_cell.angle_beta   90.00
_cell.angle_gamma   90.00
#
_symmetry.space_group_name_H-M   'P 1'
#
loop_
_entity.id
_entity.type
_entity.pdbx_description
1 polymer ?
#
loop_
_entity_poly.entity_id
_entity_poly.type
_entity_poly.pdbx_seq_one_letter_code
_entity_poly.pdbx_strand_id
1 'polypeptide(L)'
;REQEAWDSRLKQLPGKTQLAQYKERVKKLKKAGKGGLEGVLGGVGEVQSLKQDIEREMGSLKDAKKDFEGKVALLRARLKQIQTAPQRDIQHLKAKYNLSPQGLANMSQTLLGPQIGSWVHQGSAWYERAKPLLEGAGTVGGEDGPQVRKPMRGKGVDVHYKEANPIPDFLIRLARVSVSLDLGDLAGIVHNITTDQPTLGQPTTFAFSGDRLKGVQSVSLEGALNHVEPADSKNQLTVQATGYELTNLALSKDAKWPVTLTRGMSDINVNTKLKGQALMVHGAGNLRDLHLSAGKEGDPNPLTKALSSAVTDISQLSIQADVTGTLEQYDVTVSSDLDRILQDTAGKIVNELAANFGAELQTAISAKIAEPMQQLKKNLSGFERMAGELTERITQHNDVLKSLLEKSLPTKGLKDLPGGFKLPF
;
A
#
# COMPACT_ATOMS: atom_id res chain seq x y z
N ARG A 1 -39.86 25.08 -10.32
CA ARG A 1 -39.12 26.36 -10.24
C ARG A 1 -38.49 26.77 -11.57
N GLU A 2 -37.42 26.11 -12.05
CA GLU A 2 -36.75 26.59 -13.27
C GLU A 2 -37.56 26.36 -14.56
N GLN A 3 -38.36 25.28 -14.60
CA GLN A 3 -39.32 25.03 -15.69
C GLN A 3 -40.43 26.08 -15.73
N GLU A 4 -41.03 26.40 -14.59
CA GLU A 4 -42.08 27.42 -14.46
C GLU A 4 -41.57 28.83 -14.84
N ALA A 5 -40.32 29.15 -14.48
CA ALA A 5 -39.70 30.42 -14.87
C ALA A 5 -39.55 30.53 -16.40
N TRP A 6 -39.19 29.43 -17.06
CA TRP A 6 -39.09 29.38 -18.52
C TRP A 6 -40.45 29.35 -19.21
N ASP A 7 -41.44 28.66 -18.66
CA ASP A 7 -42.83 28.71 -19.15
C ASP A 7 -43.40 30.14 -19.09
N SER A 8 -43.09 30.88 -18.02
CA SER A 8 -43.46 32.31 -17.90
C SER A 8 -42.73 33.18 -18.93
N ARG A 9 -41.42 32.98 -19.11
CA ARG A 9 -40.62 33.71 -20.11
C ARG A 9 -41.09 33.42 -21.54
N LEU A 10 -41.49 32.19 -21.86
CA LEU A 10 -42.04 31.80 -23.17
C LEU A 10 -43.38 32.47 -23.51
N LYS A 11 -44.20 32.78 -22.49
CA LYS A 11 -45.44 33.54 -22.66
C LYS A 11 -45.19 35.03 -22.93
N GLN A 12 -44.09 35.57 -22.42
CA GLN A 12 -43.71 36.98 -22.63
C GLN A 12 -42.93 37.21 -23.93
N LEU A 13 -42.33 36.16 -24.50
CA LEU A 13 -41.63 36.23 -25.77
C LEU A 13 -42.59 36.33 -26.97
N PRO A 14 -42.15 36.96 -28.08
CA PRO A 14 -42.91 37.02 -29.32
C PRO A 14 -43.40 35.61 -29.73
N GLY A 15 -44.71 35.50 -29.96
CA GLY A 15 -45.39 34.22 -30.13
C GLY A 15 -46.32 34.19 -31.34
N LYS A 16 -47.24 33.23 -31.34
CA LYS A 16 -48.19 33.02 -32.45
C LYS A 16 -49.05 34.24 -32.74
N THR A 17 -49.38 35.04 -31.72
CA THR A 17 -50.19 36.26 -31.85
C THR A 17 -49.43 37.39 -32.57
N GLN A 18 -48.19 37.71 -32.16
CA GLN A 18 -47.36 38.69 -32.89
C GLN A 18 -47.07 38.22 -34.32
N LEU A 19 -46.76 36.93 -34.51
CA LEU A 19 -46.54 36.35 -35.83
C LEU A 19 -47.78 36.49 -36.75
N ALA A 20 -48.98 36.29 -36.23
CA ALA A 20 -50.23 36.49 -36.98
C ALA A 20 -50.42 37.96 -37.38
N GLN A 21 -50.11 38.90 -36.47
CA GLN A 21 -50.13 40.34 -36.75
C GLN A 21 -49.13 40.72 -37.85
N TYR A 22 -47.92 40.14 -37.85
CA TYR A 22 -46.97 40.36 -38.94
C TYR A 22 -47.45 39.78 -40.25
N LYS A 23 -48.00 38.56 -40.27
CA LYS A 23 -48.58 37.98 -41.49
C LYS A 23 -49.70 38.85 -42.06
N GLU A 24 -50.55 39.42 -41.20
CA GLU A 24 -51.58 40.41 -41.56
C GLU A 24 -50.98 41.71 -42.11
N ARG A 25 -50.01 42.33 -41.43
CA ARG A 25 -49.31 43.54 -41.90
C ARG A 25 -48.62 43.30 -43.23
N VAL A 26 -47.94 42.17 -43.39
CA VAL A 26 -47.34 41.73 -44.66
C VAL A 26 -48.41 41.57 -45.75
N LYS A 27 -49.60 41.01 -45.45
CA LYS A 27 -50.71 40.90 -46.42
C LYS A 27 -51.28 42.27 -46.81
N LYS A 28 -51.41 43.21 -45.87
CA LYS A 28 -51.89 44.57 -46.14
C LYS A 28 -50.90 45.34 -47.02
N LEU A 29 -49.61 45.27 -46.70
CA LEU A 29 -48.53 45.85 -47.53
C LEU A 29 -48.51 45.22 -48.94
N LYS A 30 -48.74 43.91 -49.06
CA LYS A 30 -48.89 43.21 -50.35
C LYS A 30 -50.08 43.71 -51.19
N LYS A 31 -51.18 44.14 -50.55
CA LYS A 31 -52.36 44.70 -51.25
C LYS A 31 -52.14 46.16 -51.65
N ALA A 32 -51.49 46.96 -50.80
CA ALA A 32 -51.19 48.37 -51.06
C ALA A 32 -50.22 48.56 -52.24
N GLY A 33 -49.20 47.71 -52.38
CA GLY A 33 -48.24 47.76 -53.49
C GLY A 33 -48.84 47.47 -54.88
N LYS A 34 -50.07 46.97 -54.98
CA LYS A 34 -50.78 46.77 -56.26
C LYS A 34 -51.52 48.03 -56.76
N GLY A 35 -51.57 49.11 -55.97
CA GLY A 35 -52.41 50.29 -56.20
C GLY A 35 -51.78 51.48 -56.93
N GLY A 36 -50.53 51.40 -57.40
CA GLY A 36 -49.85 52.50 -58.11
C GLY A 36 -48.85 53.31 -57.25
N LEU A 37 -48.17 54.28 -57.89
CA LEU A 37 -46.97 55.00 -57.40
C LEU A 37 -47.12 55.69 -56.03
N GLU A 38 -48.31 56.17 -55.65
CA GLU A 38 -48.57 56.78 -54.32
C GLU A 38 -48.57 55.76 -53.17
N GLY A 39 -48.98 54.51 -53.42
CA GLY A 39 -48.94 53.43 -52.43
C GLY A 39 -47.53 52.89 -52.15
N VAL A 40 -46.58 53.20 -53.02
CA VAL A 40 -45.18 52.73 -52.93
C VAL A 40 -44.35 53.60 -51.98
N LEU A 41 -44.57 54.91 -51.95
CA LEU A 41 -43.79 55.84 -51.10
C LEU A 41 -44.13 55.72 -49.61
N GLY A 42 -45.39 55.52 -49.24
CA GLY A 42 -45.79 55.21 -47.85
C GLY A 42 -45.43 53.79 -47.40
N GLY A 43 -45.39 52.85 -48.34
CA GLY A 43 -45.08 51.43 -48.07
C GLY A 43 -43.61 51.17 -47.70
N VAL A 44 -42.65 51.97 -48.18
CA VAL A 44 -41.22 51.77 -47.89
C VAL A 44 -40.90 52.01 -46.42
N GLY A 45 -41.43 53.08 -45.81
CA GLY A 45 -41.25 53.35 -44.38
C GLY A 45 -41.90 52.29 -43.49
N GLU A 46 -43.05 51.77 -43.91
CA GLU A 46 -43.77 50.72 -43.17
C GLU A 46 -43.14 49.33 -43.35
N VAL A 47 -42.51 49.05 -44.50
CA VAL A 47 -41.69 47.84 -44.72
C VAL A 47 -40.41 47.91 -43.88
N GLN A 48 -39.77 49.08 -43.80
CA GLN A 48 -38.54 49.26 -43.01
C GLN A 48 -38.81 49.15 -41.51
N SER A 49 -39.90 49.74 -41.02
CA SER A 49 -40.29 49.60 -39.61
C SER A 49 -40.69 48.16 -39.27
N LEU A 50 -41.48 47.50 -40.13
CA LEU A 50 -41.85 46.09 -39.95
C LEU A 50 -40.64 45.15 -40.00
N LYS A 51 -39.66 45.43 -40.87
CA LYS A 51 -38.39 44.71 -40.92
C LYS A 51 -37.64 44.86 -39.59
N GLN A 52 -37.50 46.09 -39.08
CA GLN A 52 -36.83 46.36 -37.81
C GLN A 52 -37.56 45.71 -36.62
N ASP A 53 -38.89 45.72 -36.61
CA ASP A 53 -39.72 45.04 -35.59
C ASP A 53 -39.43 43.52 -35.57
N ILE A 54 -39.49 42.88 -36.75
CA ILE A 54 -39.24 41.43 -36.89
C ILE A 54 -37.78 41.08 -36.55
N GLU A 55 -36.81 41.89 -36.97
CA GLU A 55 -35.38 41.68 -36.66
C GLU A 55 -35.09 41.83 -35.16
N ARG A 56 -35.69 42.83 -34.50
CA ARG A 56 -35.55 43.04 -33.04
C ARG A 56 -36.14 41.87 -32.27
N GLU A 57 -37.32 41.38 -32.66
CA GLU A 57 -37.96 40.24 -32.02
C GLU A 57 -37.23 38.92 -32.31
N MET A 58 -36.68 38.73 -33.51
CA MET A 58 -35.77 37.64 -33.81
C MET A 58 -34.51 37.68 -32.94
N GLY A 59 -33.97 38.88 -32.67
CA GLY A 59 -32.88 39.07 -31.71
C GLY A 59 -33.25 38.55 -30.33
N SER A 60 -34.38 39.03 -29.78
CA SER A 60 -34.90 38.58 -28.48
C SER A 60 -35.15 37.07 -28.41
N LEU A 61 -35.66 36.45 -29.50
CA LEU A 61 -35.88 35.00 -29.57
C LEU A 61 -34.56 34.21 -29.67
N LYS A 62 -33.57 34.70 -30.42
CA LYS A 62 -32.24 34.08 -30.53
C LYS A 62 -31.49 34.15 -29.21
N ASP A 63 -31.54 35.29 -28.53
CA ASP A 63 -30.93 35.47 -27.21
C ASP A 63 -31.60 34.57 -26.17
N ALA A 64 -32.93 34.49 -26.17
CA ALA A 64 -33.67 33.58 -25.31
C ALA A 64 -33.33 32.11 -25.60
N LYS A 65 -33.19 31.70 -26.87
CA LYS A 65 -32.74 30.35 -27.25
C LYS A 65 -31.34 30.05 -26.74
N LYS A 66 -30.40 30.99 -26.89
CA LYS A 66 -29.02 30.84 -26.42
C LYS A 66 -28.95 30.70 -24.90
N ASP A 67 -29.65 31.55 -24.17
CA ASP A 67 -29.80 31.45 -22.71
C ASP A 67 -30.39 30.10 -22.28
N PHE A 68 -31.42 29.65 -23.01
CA PHE A 68 -32.12 28.38 -22.75
C PHE A 68 -31.18 27.18 -22.92
N GLU A 69 -30.50 27.11 -24.07
CA GLU A 69 -29.56 26.04 -24.38
C GLU A 69 -28.40 25.99 -23.38
N GLY A 70 -27.88 27.15 -22.96
CA GLY A 70 -26.87 27.26 -21.92
C GLY A 70 -27.32 26.66 -20.59
N LYS A 71 -28.55 26.95 -20.16
CA LYS A 71 -29.13 26.38 -18.92
C LYS A 71 -29.39 24.88 -19.01
N VAL A 72 -29.92 24.40 -20.13
CA VAL A 72 -30.14 22.96 -20.35
C VAL A 72 -28.80 22.21 -20.36
N ALA A 73 -27.75 22.77 -20.97
CA ALA A 73 -26.42 22.21 -20.95
C ALA A 73 -25.84 22.12 -19.52
N LEU A 74 -25.99 23.18 -18.71
CA LEU A 74 -25.58 23.19 -17.31
C LEU A 74 -26.31 22.12 -16.48
N LEU A 75 -27.63 21.97 -16.66
CA LEU A 75 -28.44 20.96 -15.98
C LEU A 75 -28.00 19.54 -16.35
N ARG A 76 -27.73 19.28 -17.64
CA ARG A 76 -27.20 17.98 -18.11
C ARG A 76 -25.82 17.68 -17.52
N ALA A 77 -24.94 18.68 -17.44
CA ALA A 77 -23.61 18.52 -16.84
C ALA A 77 -23.70 18.18 -15.34
N ARG A 78 -24.56 18.88 -14.59
CA ARG A 78 -24.82 18.58 -13.17
C ARG A 78 -25.44 17.20 -12.97
N LEU A 79 -26.33 16.77 -13.87
CA LEU A 79 -26.92 15.43 -13.85
C LEU A 79 -25.86 14.33 -13.96
N LYS A 80 -24.91 14.48 -14.90
CA LYS A 80 -23.79 13.55 -15.04
C LYS A 80 -22.88 13.56 -13.81
N GLN A 81 -22.61 14.74 -13.24
CA GLN A 81 -21.81 14.84 -12.01
C GLN A 81 -22.46 14.07 -10.86
N ILE A 82 -23.77 14.20 -10.64
CA ILE A 82 -24.51 13.46 -9.60
C ILE A 82 -24.44 11.94 -9.82
N GLN A 83 -24.46 11.46 -11.06
CA GLN A 83 -24.31 10.03 -11.36
C GLN A 83 -22.91 9.50 -11.04
N THR A 84 -21.87 10.33 -11.18
CA THR A 84 -20.46 9.91 -10.98
C THR A 84 -19.90 10.24 -9.60
N ALA A 85 -20.52 11.14 -8.84
CA ALA A 85 -20.07 11.54 -7.51
C ALA A 85 -19.97 10.37 -6.50
N PRO A 86 -20.95 9.43 -6.44
CA PRO A 86 -20.87 8.29 -5.54
C PRO A 86 -19.61 7.43 -5.74
N GLN A 87 -19.16 7.27 -6.99
CA GLN A 87 -17.96 6.50 -7.29
C GLN A 87 -16.70 7.16 -6.71
N ARG A 88 -16.62 8.49 -6.75
CA ARG A 88 -15.49 9.23 -6.17
C ARG A 88 -15.47 9.15 -4.66
N ASP A 89 -16.63 9.27 -4.02
CA ASP A 89 -16.74 9.15 -2.56
C ASP A 89 -16.43 7.72 -2.09
N ILE A 90 -16.89 6.70 -2.81
CA ILE A 90 -16.52 5.30 -2.55
C ILE A 90 -15.01 5.12 -2.65
N GLN A 91 -14.36 5.65 -3.70
CA GLN A 91 -12.90 5.58 -3.82
C GLN A 91 -12.17 6.28 -2.67
N HIS A 92 -12.68 7.43 -2.23
CA HIS A 92 -12.13 8.15 -1.08
C HIS A 92 -12.27 7.36 0.23
N LEU A 93 -13.41 6.70 0.46
CA LEU A 93 -13.64 5.84 1.61
C LEU A 93 -12.72 4.61 1.56
N LYS A 94 -12.57 3.97 0.40
CA LYS A 94 -11.62 2.87 0.21
C LYS A 94 -10.19 3.28 0.57
N ALA A 95 -9.75 4.45 0.12
CA ALA A 95 -8.42 4.96 0.42
C ALA A 95 -8.24 5.30 1.91
N LYS A 96 -9.27 5.85 2.57
CA LYS A 96 -9.22 6.24 3.98
C LYS A 96 -9.24 5.05 4.94
N TYR A 97 -9.94 3.99 4.59
CA TYR A 97 -10.16 2.82 5.46
C TYR A 97 -9.37 1.58 5.03
N ASN A 98 -8.44 1.71 4.07
CA ASN A 98 -7.53 0.62 3.76
C ASN A 98 -6.65 0.33 4.99
N LEU A 99 -6.49 -0.95 5.34
CA LEU A 99 -5.60 -1.35 6.44
C LEU A 99 -4.18 -0.92 6.08
N SER A 100 -3.57 -0.13 6.96
CA SER A 100 -2.18 0.24 6.80
C SER A 100 -1.31 -1.01 7.02
N PRO A 101 -0.43 -1.38 6.06
CA PRO A 101 0.39 -2.61 6.10
C PRO A 101 1.28 -2.76 7.34
N GLN A 102 1.47 -1.67 8.11
CA GLN A 102 2.38 -1.60 9.24
C GLN A 102 2.04 -2.58 10.38
N GLY A 103 0.77 -2.95 10.57
CA GLY A 103 0.38 -3.88 11.63
C GLY A 103 0.82 -5.33 11.39
N LEU A 104 1.07 -5.71 10.13
CA LEU A 104 1.45 -7.08 9.74
C LEU A 104 2.93 -7.20 9.35
N ALA A 105 3.66 -6.09 9.35
CA ALA A 105 5.06 -6.03 8.93
C ALA A 105 6.06 -6.67 9.89
N ASN A 106 5.62 -7.16 11.06
CA ASN A 106 6.48 -7.72 12.11
C ASN A 106 5.90 -9.03 12.68
N MET A 107 5.18 -9.80 11.85
CA MET A 107 4.54 -11.03 12.29
C MET A 107 5.58 -12.14 12.50
N SER A 108 6.62 -12.19 11.66
CA SER A 108 7.77 -13.08 11.83
C SER A 108 8.45 -12.86 13.18
N GLN A 109 8.75 -11.60 13.52
CA GLN A 109 9.27 -11.21 14.83
C GLN A 109 8.38 -11.70 15.98
N THR A 110 7.07 -11.53 15.86
CA THR A 110 6.12 -11.89 16.91
C THR A 110 6.03 -13.41 17.11
N LEU A 111 6.06 -14.18 16.01
CA LEU A 111 5.88 -15.64 16.03
C LEU A 111 7.17 -16.42 16.29
N LEU A 112 8.29 -15.94 15.77
CA LEU A 112 9.57 -16.67 15.75
C LEU A 112 10.57 -16.09 16.76
N GLY A 113 10.47 -14.79 17.05
CA GLY A 113 11.38 -14.08 17.96
C GLY A 113 11.51 -14.74 19.33
N PRO A 114 10.42 -15.14 20.02
CA PRO A 114 10.52 -15.80 21.33
C PRO A 114 11.31 -17.12 21.30
N GLN A 115 11.13 -17.92 20.25
CA GLN A 115 11.84 -19.21 20.10
C GLN A 115 13.33 -18.99 19.86
N ILE A 116 13.67 -18.05 18.97
CA ILE A 116 15.06 -17.68 18.68
C ILE A 116 15.74 -17.09 19.92
N GLY A 117 15.04 -16.20 20.63
CA GLY A 117 15.51 -15.63 21.89
C GLY A 117 15.78 -16.69 22.96
N SER A 118 14.99 -17.77 23.01
CA SER A 118 15.24 -18.90 23.90
C SER A 118 16.51 -19.67 23.52
N TRP A 119 16.78 -19.89 22.24
CA TRP A 119 18.03 -20.52 21.80
C TRP A 119 19.25 -19.67 22.10
N VAL A 120 19.15 -18.35 21.89
CA VAL A 120 20.21 -17.40 22.24
C VAL A 120 20.48 -17.45 23.74
N HIS A 121 19.43 -17.44 24.58
CA HIS A 121 19.58 -17.56 26.03
C HIS A 121 20.30 -18.84 26.45
N GLN A 122 19.93 -19.97 25.85
CA GLN A 122 20.58 -21.27 26.11
C GLN A 122 22.05 -21.26 25.70
N GLY A 123 22.37 -20.68 24.54
CA GLY A 123 23.75 -20.49 24.06
C GLY A 123 24.58 -19.64 25.01
N SER A 124 24.05 -18.49 25.45
CA SER A 124 24.69 -17.61 26.44
C SER A 124 24.94 -18.35 27.76
N ALA A 125 23.97 -19.13 28.24
CA ALA A 125 24.14 -19.91 29.47
C ALA A 125 25.25 -20.99 29.36
N TRP A 126 25.40 -21.62 28.20
CA TRP A 126 26.50 -22.54 27.94
C TRP A 126 27.86 -21.84 27.87
N TYR A 127 27.91 -20.66 27.26
CA TYR A 127 29.12 -19.85 27.23
C TYR A 127 29.55 -19.39 28.63
N GLU A 128 28.61 -18.90 29.45
CA GLU A 128 28.90 -18.49 30.84
C GLU A 128 29.42 -19.65 31.69
N ARG A 129 28.96 -20.88 31.46
CA ARG A 129 29.53 -22.08 32.11
C ARG A 129 30.94 -22.40 31.66
N ALA A 130 31.29 -22.10 30.41
CA ALA A 130 32.61 -22.36 29.86
C ALA A 130 33.62 -21.26 30.22
N LYS A 131 33.17 -20.02 30.45
CA LYS A 131 33.99 -18.84 30.71
C LYS A 131 35.05 -19.01 31.80
N PRO A 132 34.77 -19.60 32.99
CA PRO A 132 35.80 -19.81 34.03
C PRO A 132 36.96 -20.71 33.59
N LEU A 133 36.74 -21.59 32.62
CA LEU A 133 37.78 -22.46 32.05
C LEU A 133 38.67 -21.73 31.05
N LEU A 134 38.28 -20.52 30.63
CA LEU A 134 39.03 -19.69 29.66
C LEU A 134 39.82 -18.59 30.36
N GLU A 135 39.28 -18.02 31.43
CA GLU A 135 39.88 -16.90 32.18
C GLU A 135 40.71 -17.36 33.39
N GLY A 136 40.66 -18.66 33.72
CA GLY A 136 41.33 -19.24 34.88
C GLY A 136 40.70 -18.81 36.21
N ALA A 137 40.96 -19.58 37.28
CA ALA A 137 40.41 -19.31 38.61
C ALA A 137 40.89 -17.98 39.25
N GLY A 138 41.78 -17.24 38.59
CA GLY A 138 42.34 -15.97 39.06
C GLY A 138 41.43 -14.76 38.92
N THR A 139 40.31 -14.85 38.18
CA THR A 139 39.37 -13.73 37.97
C THR A 139 38.03 -13.88 38.70
N VAL A 140 37.77 -15.04 39.33
CA VAL A 140 36.53 -15.30 40.11
C VAL A 140 36.74 -15.08 41.62
N GLY A 141 37.94 -14.66 42.04
CA GLY A 141 38.22 -14.13 43.37
C GLY A 141 38.22 -12.60 43.35
N GLY A 142 37.56 -11.97 44.32
CA GLY A 142 37.34 -10.52 44.39
C GLY A 142 38.61 -9.65 44.41
N GLU A 143 38.38 -8.34 44.57
CA GLU A 143 39.34 -7.20 44.55
C GLU A 143 40.58 -7.30 45.47
N ASP A 144 40.88 -8.45 46.06
CA ASP A 144 42.14 -8.71 46.75
C ASP A 144 43.13 -9.34 45.78
N GLY A 145 43.90 -8.48 45.08
CA GLY A 145 45.20 -8.90 44.54
C GLY A 145 46.03 -9.59 45.65
N PRO A 146 46.97 -10.48 45.32
CA PRO A 146 47.70 -11.27 46.32
C PRO A 146 48.30 -10.34 47.36
N GLN A 147 47.68 -10.32 48.56
CA GLN A 147 48.20 -9.55 49.68
C GLN A 147 49.63 -10.00 49.87
N VAL A 148 50.58 -9.08 49.69
CA VAL A 148 52.01 -9.33 49.83
C VAL A 148 52.28 -9.67 51.29
N ARG A 149 52.07 -10.94 51.63
CA ARG A 149 52.51 -11.52 52.90
C ARG A 149 54.02 -11.50 52.83
N LYS A 150 54.65 -10.63 53.63
CA LYS A 150 56.11 -10.64 53.83
C LYS A 150 56.52 -12.10 54.10
N PRO A 151 57.42 -12.68 53.28
CA PRO A 151 57.76 -14.08 53.42
C PRO A 151 58.29 -14.35 54.83
N MET A 152 57.75 -15.38 55.50
CA MET A 152 58.24 -15.79 56.81
C MET A 152 59.73 -16.16 56.67
N ARG A 153 60.59 -15.52 57.47
CA ARG A 153 62.03 -15.80 57.49
C ARG A 153 62.27 -17.30 57.69
N GLY A 154 63.05 -17.92 56.81
CA GLY A 154 63.43 -19.33 56.88
C GLY A 154 62.63 -20.29 55.99
N LYS A 155 61.58 -19.83 55.29
CA LYS A 155 60.97 -20.57 54.18
C LYS A 155 61.55 -20.07 52.85
N GLY A 156 61.99 -21.00 51.99
CA GLY A 156 62.32 -20.69 50.61
C GLY A 156 61.13 -20.08 49.88
N VAL A 157 61.40 -19.23 48.88
CA VAL A 157 60.40 -18.69 47.97
C VAL A 157 60.68 -19.20 46.57
N ASP A 158 59.63 -19.50 45.83
CA ASP A 158 59.76 -19.82 44.42
C ASP A 158 59.99 -18.52 43.64
N VAL A 159 61.08 -18.45 42.88
CA VAL A 159 61.42 -17.30 42.03
C VAL A 159 61.20 -17.72 40.58
N HIS A 160 60.23 -17.09 39.92
CA HIS A 160 60.03 -17.28 38.48
C HIS A 160 61.05 -16.45 37.69
N TYR A 161 61.81 -17.13 36.83
CA TYR A 161 62.73 -16.49 35.90
C TYR A 161 61.99 -16.10 34.63
N LYS A 162 62.44 -15.02 33.98
CA LYS A 162 61.89 -14.62 32.69
C LYS A 162 62.33 -15.62 31.62
N GLU A 163 61.38 -16.41 31.12
CA GLU A 163 61.61 -17.37 30.04
C GLU A 163 61.61 -16.67 28.68
N ALA A 164 62.38 -17.20 27.71
CA ALA A 164 62.40 -16.68 26.34
C ALA A 164 61.12 -17.04 25.57
N ASN A 165 60.52 -18.20 25.86
CA ASN A 165 59.26 -18.68 25.28
C ASN A 165 58.40 -19.23 26.43
N PRO A 166 57.76 -18.35 27.21
CA PRO A 166 56.99 -18.79 28.35
C PRO A 166 55.82 -19.67 27.86
N ILE A 167 55.63 -20.82 28.52
CA ILE A 167 54.51 -21.72 28.25
C ILE A 167 53.59 -21.75 29.47
N PRO A 168 52.27 -21.89 29.27
CA PRO A 168 51.36 -22.09 30.39
C PRO A 168 51.70 -23.33 31.20
N ASP A 169 51.44 -23.29 32.51
CA ASP A 169 51.53 -24.45 33.41
C ASP A 169 50.66 -25.63 32.94
N PHE A 170 49.56 -25.33 32.24
CA PHE A 170 48.68 -26.31 31.61
C PHE A 170 48.44 -25.98 30.14
N LEU A 171 48.83 -26.88 29.24
CA LEU A 171 48.62 -26.74 27.80
C LEU A 171 48.35 -28.09 27.14
N ILE A 172 47.19 -28.23 26.50
CA ILE A 172 46.92 -29.29 25.51
C ILE A 172 46.98 -28.66 24.12
N ARG A 173 48.05 -28.95 23.38
CA ARG A 173 48.25 -28.39 22.02
C ARG A 173 47.22 -28.89 21.01
N LEU A 174 46.83 -30.15 21.12
CA LEU A 174 45.86 -30.79 20.25
C LEU A 174 45.12 -31.88 21.01
N ALA A 175 43.80 -31.75 21.09
CA ALA A 175 42.89 -32.81 21.48
C ALA A 175 42.09 -33.26 20.25
N ARG A 176 42.11 -34.56 19.94
CA ARG A 176 41.17 -35.18 19.00
C ARG A 176 40.05 -35.78 19.82
N VAL A 177 38.84 -35.31 19.59
CA VAL A 177 37.67 -35.63 20.41
C VAL A 177 36.67 -36.37 19.52
N SER A 178 36.15 -37.47 20.03
CA SER A 178 35.02 -38.20 19.45
C SER A 178 33.98 -38.39 20.53
N VAL A 179 32.75 -37.96 20.27
CA VAL A 179 31.64 -38.00 21.22
C VAL A 179 30.50 -38.75 20.56
N SER A 180 30.10 -39.87 21.15
CA SER A 180 28.88 -40.58 20.75
C SER A 180 27.71 -40.03 21.55
N LEU A 181 26.78 -39.39 20.86
CA LEU A 181 25.54 -38.83 21.42
C LEU A 181 24.35 -39.67 20.96
N ASP A 182 23.20 -39.52 21.60
CA ASP A 182 21.94 -40.15 21.16
C ASP A 182 21.54 -39.73 19.73
N LEU A 183 22.01 -38.56 19.29
CA LEU A 183 21.84 -38.05 17.93
C LEU A 183 22.87 -38.62 16.93
N GLY A 184 23.89 -39.35 17.37
CA GLY A 184 24.96 -39.88 16.53
C GLY A 184 26.35 -39.42 16.97
N ASP A 185 27.36 -39.76 16.16
CA ASP A 185 28.76 -39.47 16.48
C ASP A 185 29.18 -38.08 15.99
N LEU A 186 29.74 -37.28 16.88
CA LEU A 186 30.44 -36.04 16.57
C LEU A 186 31.94 -36.23 16.77
N ALA A 187 32.73 -35.81 15.79
CA ALA A 187 34.18 -35.83 15.90
C ALA A 187 34.75 -34.44 15.65
N GLY A 188 35.88 -34.15 16.27
CA GLY A 188 36.49 -32.83 16.14
C GLY A 188 37.89 -32.73 16.69
N ILE A 189 38.45 -31.53 16.52
CA ILE A 189 39.76 -31.15 17.02
C ILE A 189 39.63 -29.87 17.85
N VAL A 190 40.40 -29.82 18.92
CA VAL A 190 40.58 -28.61 19.73
C VAL A 190 42.07 -28.34 19.85
N HIS A 191 42.47 -27.12 19.53
CA HIS A 191 43.84 -26.66 19.66
C HIS A 191 44.00 -25.73 20.86
N ASN A 192 45.18 -25.78 21.48
CA ASN A 192 45.63 -24.83 22.48
C ASN A 192 44.71 -24.68 23.69
N ILE A 193 44.24 -25.80 24.26
CA ILE A 193 43.45 -25.76 25.49
C ILE A 193 44.37 -25.35 26.64
N THR A 194 44.14 -24.16 27.17
CA THR A 194 44.85 -23.59 28.32
C THR A 194 43.95 -22.55 29.01
N THR A 195 44.19 -22.32 30.31
CA THR A 195 43.59 -21.21 31.07
C THR A 195 44.44 -19.94 31.03
N ASP A 196 45.62 -19.98 30.40
CA ASP A 196 46.56 -18.85 30.32
C ASP A 196 46.97 -18.59 28.85
N GLN A 197 46.00 -18.15 28.07
CA GLN A 197 46.24 -17.71 26.69
C GLN A 197 47.19 -16.50 26.58
N PRO A 198 47.21 -15.52 27.50
CA PRO A 198 48.18 -14.43 27.46
C PRO A 198 49.63 -14.90 27.43
N THR A 199 49.98 -15.92 28.22
CA THR A 199 51.32 -16.50 28.19
C THR A 199 51.60 -17.25 26.88
N LEU A 200 50.64 -18.01 26.37
CA LEU A 200 50.80 -18.76 25.12
C LEU A 200 50.85 -17.86 23.86
N GLY A 201 50.16 -16.71 23.89
CA GLY A 201 50.00 -15.82 22.74
C GLY A 201 49.10 -16.38 21.62
N GLN A 202 48.35 -17.46 21.87
CA GLN A 202 47.48 -18.11 20.88
C GLN A 202 46.10 -18.43 21.46
N PRO A 203 45.02 -18.30 20.67
CA PRO A 203 43.68 -18.63 21.10
C PRO A 203 43.43 -20.14 21.14
N THR A 204 42.42 -20.54 21.91
CA THR A 204 41.82 -21.88 21.81
C THR A 204 40.91 -21.92 20.59
N THR A 205 41.16 -22.82 19.64
CA THR A 205 40.30 -23.00 18.45
C THR A 205 39.72 -24.40 18.43
N PHE A 206 38.49 -24.54 17.92
CA PHE A 206 37.82 -25.83 17.83
C PHE A 206 37.05 -25.98 16.52
N ALA A 207 36.97 -27.22 16.05
CA ALA A 207 36.17 -27.62 14.91
C ALA A 207 35.59 -29.00 15.16
N PHE A 208 34.27 -29.12 15.09
CA PHE A 208 33.52 -30.37 15.25
C PHE A 208 32.58 -30.56 14.06
N SER A 209 32.39 -31.81 13.67
CA SER A 209 31.43 -32.18 12.63
C SER A 209 30.83 -33.55 12.90
N GLY A 210 29.62 -33.76 12.40
CA GLY A 210 29.02 -35.08 12.31
C GLY A 210 28.04 -35.17 11.16
N ASP A 211 27.92 -36.37 10.62
CA ASP A 211 27.08 -36.68 9.46
C ASP A 211 26.17 -37.86 9.78
N ARG A 212 25.01 -37.91 9.09
CA ARG A 212 23.97 -38.93 9.26
C ARG A 212 23.48 -39.01 10.71
N LEU A 213 23.29 -37.85 11.32
CA LEU A 213 22.80 -37.74 12.69
C LEU A 213 21.28 -37.97 12.70
N LYS A 214 20.73 -38.37 13.86
CA LYS A 214 19.30 -38.54 14.07
C LYS A 214 18.67 -37.17 14.34
N GLY A 215 17.67 -36.80 13.53
CA GLY A 215 16.99 -35.51 13.64
C GLY A 215 17.74 -34.33 13.02
N VAL A 216 18.92 -34.55 12.45
CA VAL A 216 19.69 -33.57 11.67
C VAL A 216 20.61 -34.30 10.72
N GLN A 217 20.68 -33.95 9.43
CA GLN A 217 21.50 -34.72 8.50
C GLN A 217 23.00 -34.53 8.75
N SER A 218 23.42 -33.29 8.98
CA SER A 218 24.80 -32.98 9.35
C SER A 218 24.88 -31.72 10.19
N VAL A 219 25.91 -31.65 11.03
CA VAL A 219 26.24 -30.47 11.83
C VAL A 219 27.73 -30.18 11.68
N SER A 220 28.07 -28.91 11.54
CA SER A 220 29.42 -28.38 11.66
C SER A 220 29.43 -27.23 12.65
N LEU A 221 30.44 -27.22 13.52
CA LEU A 221 30.66 -26.22 14.56
C LEU A 221 32.13 -25.84 14.53
N GLU A 222 32.43 -24.58 14.29
CA GLU A 222 33.80 -24.07 14.33
C GLU A 222 33.88 -22.76 15.10
N GLY A 223 34.99 -22.53 15.78
CA GLY A 223 35.12 -21.33 16.59
C GLY A 223 36.51 -21.08 17.14
N ALA A 224 36.68 -19.86 17.66
CA ALA A 224 37.87 -19.46 18.38
C ALA A 224 37.48 -18.68 19.63
N LEU A 225 38.08 -19.04 20.76
CA LEU A 225 37.96 -18.36 22.03
C LEU A 225 39.27 -17.59 22.25
N ASN A 226 39.29 -16.30 21.93
CA ASN A 226 40.49 -15.49 22.01
C ASN A 226 40.45 -14.57 23.23
N HIS A 227 41.21 -14.97 24.24
CA HIS A 227 41.46 -14.28 25.49
C HIS A 227 42.96 -13.99 25.66
N VAL A 228 43.73 -13.96 24.56
CA VAL A 228 45.16 -13.58 24.57
C VAL A 228 45.33 -12.17 25.16
N GLU A 229 44.38 -11.27 24.85
CA GLU A 229 44.22 -9.97 25.51
C GLU A 229 42.89 -10.00 26.30
N PRO A 230 42.88 -10.32 27.61
CA PRO A 230 41.64 -10.49 28.37
C PRO A 230 40.74 -9.24 28.38
N ALA A 231 41.35 -8.06 28.34
CA ALA A 231 40.63 -6.77 28.28
C ALA A 231 39.96 -6.49 26.91
N ASP A 232 40.36 -7.18 25.84
CA ASP A 232 39.79 -7.06 24.49
C ASP A 232 39.52 -8.46 23.89
N SER A 233 38.86 -9.32 24.68
CA SER A 233 38.55 -10.69 24.28
C SER A 233 37.65 -10.73 23.05
N LYS A 234 37.92 -11.67 22.14
CA LYS A 234 37.26 -11.82 20.83
C LYS A 234 36.89 -13.27 20.60
N ASN A 235 35.65 -13.62 20.85
CA ASN A 235 35.15 -14.97 20.62
C ASN A 235 34.33 -15.01 19.33
N GLN A 236 34.49 -16.07 18.57
CA GLN A 236 33.74 -16.32 17.34
C GLN A 236 33.25 -17.75 17.30
N LEU A 237 32.06 -17.93 16.77
CA LEU A 237 31.44 -19.23 16.58
C LEU A 237 30.64 -19.25 15.29
N THR A 238 30.85 -20.26 14.47
CA THR A 238 30.04 -20.56 13.30
C THR A 238 29.42 -21.93 13.47
N VAL A 239 28.10 -22.00 13.26
CA VAL A 239 27.29 -23.22 13.32
C VAL A 239 26.62 -23.40 11.98
N GLN A 240 26.69 -24.61 11.43
CA GLN A 240 25.94 -25.00 10.25
C GLN A 240 25.23 -26.31 10.56
N ALA A 241 23.93 -26.38 10.32
CA ALA A 241 23.15 -27.59 10.46
C ALA A 241 22.30 -27.79 9.21
N THR A 242 22.42 -28.95 8.58
CA THR A 242 21.67 -29.28 7.36
C THR A 242 20.61 -30.32 7.69
N GLY A 243 19.40 -30.14 7.16
CA GLY A 243 18.29 -31.07 7.32
C GLY A 243 17.89 -31.28 8.78
N TYR A 244 17.90 -30.23 9.59
CA TYR A 244 17.41 -30.26 10.96
C TYR A 244 15.90 -30.49 10.98
N GLU A 245 15.46 -31.56 11.64
CA GLU A 245 14.05 -31.93 11.75
C GLU A 245 13.36 -31.03 12.78
N LEU A 246 12.36 -30.29 12.33
CA LEU A 246 11.51 -29.47 13.16
C LEU A 246 10.25 -30.27 13.49
N THR A 247 9.94 -30.48 14.77
CA THR A 247 8.75 -31.21 15.20
C THR A 247 8.04 -30.51 16.35
N ASN A 248 6.72 -30.35 16.22
CA ASN A 248 5.82 -29.86 17.28
C ASN A 248 6.26 -28.54 17.94
N LEU A 249 6.59 -27.53 17.14
CA LEU A 249 6.93 -26.20 17.63
C LEU A 249 5.67 -25.33 17.74
N ALA A 250 5.34 -24.89 18.95
CA ALA A 250 4.30 -23.90 19.18
C ALA A 250 4.85 -22.50 18.91
N LEU A 251 4.54 -21.93 17.74
CA LEU A 251 4.99 -20.61 17.30
C LEU A 251 4.13 -19.48 17.89
N SER A 252 2.83 -19.71 18.04
CA SER A 252 1.92 -18.83 18.78
C SER A 252 1.10 -19.64 19.78
N LYS A 253 1.14 -19.19 21.03
CA LYS A 253 0.30 -19.69 22.13
C LYS A 253 -0.91 -18.79 22.38
N ASP A 254 -1.12 -17.76 21.55
CA ASP A 254 -2.29 -16.90 21.70
C ASP A 254 -3.57 -17.72 21.45
N ALA A 255 -4.46 -17.72 22.44
CA ALA A 255 -5.72 -18.43 22.34
C ALA A 255 -6.58 -17.93 21.17
N LYS A 256 -6.45 -16.70 20.69
CA LYS A 256 -7.23 -16.18 19.56
C LYS A 256 -6.69 -16.66 18.21
N TRP A 257 -5.38 -16.87 18.12
CA TRP A 257 -4.73 -17.32 16.89
C TRP A 257 -3.51 -18.19 17.19
N PRO A 258 -3.73 -19.47 17.55
CA PRO A 258 -2.63 -20.40 17.80
C PRO A 258 -1.97 -20.76 16.48
N VAL A 259 -0.65 -20.93 16.49
CA VAL A 259 0.13 -21.34 15.31
C VAL A 259 1.11 -22.41 15.75
N THR A 260 1.07 -23.57 15.10
CA THR A 260 1.93 -24.72 15.40
C THR A 260 2.58 -25.22 14.13
N LEU A 261 3.90 -25.44 14.18
CA LEU A 261 4.63 -26.23 13.19
C LEU A 261 4.65 -27.66 13.68
N THR A 262 3.92 -28.54 13.00
CA THR A 262 3.85 -29.96 13.35
C THR A 262 5.09 -30.70 12.87
N ARG A 263 5.49 -30.46 11.61
CA ARG A 263 6.73 -31.01 11.05
C ARG A 263 7.36 -30.08 10.01
N GLY A 264 8.66 -30.23 9.80
CA GLY A 264 9.41 -29.56 8.75
C GLY A 264 10.90 -29.92 8.79
N MET A 265 11.65 -29.44 7.81
CA MET A 265 13.10 -29.51 7.80
C MET A 265 13.70 -28.11 7.67
N SER A 266 14.87 -27.89 8.26
CA SER A 266 15.56 -26.61 8.21
C SER A 266 17.05 -26.77 7.93
N ASP A 267 17.58 -25.91 7.07
CA ASP A 267 19.02 -25.69 6.92
C ASP A 267 19.37 -24.38 7.63
N ILE A 268 20.24 -24.45 8.64
CA ILE A 268 20.53 -23.36 9.58
C ILE A 268 22.00 -22.97 9.47
N ASN A 269 22.26 -21.67 9.39
CA ASN A 269 23.60 -21.09 9.48
C ASN A 269 23.59 -20.00 10.55
N VAL A 270 24.53 -20.06 11.50
CA VAL A 270 24.67 -19.05 12.56
C VAL A 270 26.11 -18.61 12.64
N ASN A 271 26.32 -17.30 12.71
CA ASN A 271 27.61 -16.68 12.96
C ASN A 271 27.49 -15.79 14.19
N THR A 272 28.30 -16.05 15.20
CA THR A 272 28.33 -15.31 16.45
C THR A 272 29.69 -14.68 16.63
N LYS A 273 29.70 -13.43 17.08
CA LYS A 273 30.87 -12.68 17.52
C LYS A 273 30.57 -12.09 18.89
N LEU A 274 31.49 -12.29 19.82
CA LEU A 274 31.44 -11.71 21.15
C LEU A 274 32.75 -10.96 21.38
N LYS A 275 32.69 -9.64 21.47
CA LYS A 275 33.84 -8.78 21.75
C LYS A 275 33.69 -8.17 23.15
N GLY A 276 34.46 -8.65 24.11
CA GLY A 276 34.19 -8.40 25.53
C GLY A 276 32.77 -8.88 25.88
N GLN A 277 31.87 -7.96 26.22
CA GLN A 277 30.45 -8.26 26.45
C GLN A 277 29.55 -8.01 25.23
N ALA A 278 30.05 -7.35 24.19
CA ALA A 278 29.25 -6.99 23.02
C ALA A 278 28.98 -8.23 22.15
N LEU A 279 27.72 -8.65 22.13
CA LEU A 279 27.21 -9.79 21.37
C LEU A 279 26.66 -9.33 20.03
N MET A 280 27.07 -10.02 18.96
CA MET A 280 26.51 -9.91 17.63
C MET A 280 26.30 -11.32 17.07
N VAL A 281 25.05 -11.65 16.72
CA VAL A 281 24.71 -12.94 16.09
C VAL A 281 23.96 -12.66 14.79
N HIS A 282 24.37 -13.36 13.72
CA HIS A 282 23.67 -13.39 12.45
C HIS A 282 23.27 -14.83 12.16
N GLY A 283 21.96 -15.09 12.10
CA GLY A 283 21.37 -16.40 11.82
C GLY A 283 20.56 -16.37 10.54
N ALA A 284 20.65 -17.43 9.74
CA ALA A 284 19.79 -17.67 8.58
C ALA A 284 19.25 -19.10 8.62
N GLY A 285 17.98 -19.26 8.28
CA GLY A 285 17.28 -20.54 8.23
C GLY A 285 16.47 -20.66 6.96
N ASN A 286 16.66 -21.76 6.22
CA ASN A 286 15.81 -22.14 5.09
C ASN A 286 14.99 -23.36 5.46
N LEU A 287 13.68 -23.16 5.62
CA LEU A 287 12.76 -24.18 6.04
C LEU A 287 12.01 -24.74 4.82
N ARG A 288 11.82 -26.06 4.80
CA ARG A 288 11.11 -26.79 3.74
C ARG A 288 10.24 -27.90 4.31
N ASP A 289 9.34 -28.40 3.49
CA ASP A 289 8.38 -29.46 3.83
C ASP A 289 7.57 -29.13 5.09
N LEU A 290 7.25 -27.84 5.26
CA LEU A 290 6.55 -27.33 6.42
C LEU A 290 5.10 -27.83 6.45
N HIS A 291 4.68 -28.26 7.63
CA HIS A 291 3.30 -28.59 7.94
C HIS A 291 2.91 -27.74 9.14
N LEU A 292 2.16 -26.68 8.85
CA LEU A 292 1.72 -25.69 9.81
C LEU A 292 0.21 -25.84 10.04
N SER A 293 -0.20 -25.53 11.26
CA SER A 293 -1.60 -25.28 11.60
C SER A 293 -1.73 -23.90 12.21
N ALA A 294 -2.77 -23.17 11.81
CA ALA A 294 -3.01 -21.83 12.31
C ALA A 294 -4.50 -21.57 12.56
N GLY A 295 -4.78 -20.76 13.57
CA GLY A 295 -6.13 -20.31 13.89
C GLY A 295 -6.99 -21.35 14.61
N LYS A 296 -8.28 -21.04 14.68
CA LYS A 296 -9.28 -21.87 15.35
C LYS A 296 -10.35 -22.31 14.37
N GLU A 297 -10.76 -23.56 14.51
CA GLU A 297 -11.92 -24.07 13.78
C GLU A 297 -13.17 -23.26 14.15
N GLY A 298 -13.96 -22.89 13.13
CA GLY A 298 -15.18 -22.10 13.31
C GLY A 298 -14.99 -20.59 13.54
N ASP A 299 -13.79 -20.02 13.38
CA ASP A 299 -13.58 -18.57 13.53
C ASP A 299 -14.51 -17.76 12.60
N PRO A 300 -15.38 -16.88 13.10
CA PRO A 300 -16.31 -16.13 12.26
C PRO A 300 -15.62 -15.01 11.45
N ASN A 301 -14.40 -14.59 11.81
CA ASN A 301 -13.75 -13.45 11.19
C ASN A 301 -13.08 -13.84 9.84
N PRO A 302 -13.48 -13.23 8.71
CA PRO A 302 -12.91 -13.55 7.39
C PRO A 302 -11.40 -13.29 7.29
N LEU A 303 -10.89 -12.26 7.96
CA LEU A 303 -9.48 -11.90 7.91
C LEU A 303 -8.62 -12.96 8.62
N THR A 304 -9.00 -13.37 9.82
CA THR A 304 -8.26 -14.39 10.57
C THR A 304 -8.33 -15.75 9.89
N LYS A 305 -9.47 -16.11 9.28
CA LYS A 305 -9.59 -17.30 8.43
C LYS A 305 -8.61 -17.28 7.26
N ALA A 306 -8.54 -16.16 6.54
CA ALA A 306 -7.64 -16.03 5.40
C ALA A 306 -6.17 -16.08 5.81
N LEU A 307 -5.80 -15.37 6.88
CA LEU A 307 -4.45 -15.42 7.45
C LEU A 307 -4.09 -16.84 7.93
N SER A 308 -5.04 -17.54 8.55
CA SER A 308 -4.83 -18.92 9.01
C SER A 308 -4.61 -19.90 7.84
N SER A 309 -5.41 -19.77 6.78
CA SER A 309 -5.19 -20.53 5.54
C SER A 309 -3.83 -20.23 4.95
N ALA A 310 -3.49 -18.94 4.82
CA ALA A 310 -2.22 -18.53 4.25
C ALA A 310 -1.01 -19.07 5.01
N VAL A 311 -1.08 -19.18 6.35
CA VAL A 311 -0.03 -19.84 7.17
C VAL A 311 -0.03 -21.35 6.98
N THR A 312 -1.20 -21.99 6.94
CA THR A 312 -1.34 -23.44 6.78
C THR A 312 -0.80 -23.91 5.42
N ASP A 313 -0.91 -23.08 4.39
CA ASP A 313 -0.47 -23.37 3.02
C ASP A 313 1.05 -23.13 2.82
N ILE A 314 1.78 -22.63 3.82
CA ILE A 314 3.22 -22.41 3.74
C ILE A 314 3.95 -23.75 3.80
N SER A 315 4.65 -24.07 2.70
CA SER A 315 5.52 -25.27 2.61
C SER A 315 7.00 -24.95 2.75
N GLN A 316 7.40 -23.69 2.51
CA GLN A 316 8.78 -23.21 2.59
C GLN A 316 8.81 -21.83 3.23
N LEU A 317 9.87 -21.55 3.99
CA LEU A 317 10.05 -20.26 4.67
C LEU A 317 11.52 -19.91 4.75
N SER A 318 11.87 -18.66 4.45
CA SER A 318 13.18 -18.10 4.71
C SER A 318 13.13 -17.25 5.98
N ILE A 319 14.09 -17.45 6.88
CA ILE A 319 14.21 -16.71 8.14
C ILE A 319 15.61 -16.11 8.20
N GLN A 320 15.69 -14.84 8.58
CA GLN A 320 16.94 -14.19 9.01
C GLN A 320 16.72 -13.63 10.40
N ALA A 321 17.71 -13.80 11.27
CA ALA A 321 17.67 -13.31 12.63
C ALA A 321 18.98 -12.65 13.01
N ASP A 322 18.88 -11.45 13.55
CA ASP A 322 19.98 -10.67 14.06
C ASP A 322 19.82 -10.50 15.56
N VAL A 323 20.91 -10.71 16.30
CA VAL A 323 20.95 -10.44 17.75
C VAL A 323 22.06 -9.46 18.03
N THR A 324 21.73 -8.39 18.75
CA THR A 324 22.70 -7.37 19.16
C THR A 324 22.50 -7.01 20.61
N GLY A 325 23.60 -6.73 21.33
CA GLY A 325 23.54 -6.28 22.72
C GLY A 325 24.65 -6.93 23.55
N THR A 326 24.27 -7.53 24.66
CA THR A 326 25.15 -8.25 25.59
C THR A 326 24.61 -9.65 25.86
N LEU A 327 25.39 -10.49 26.56
CA LEU A 327 24.95 -11.85 26.93
C LEU A 327 23.73 -11.85 27.86
N GLU A 328 23.57 -10.80 28.66
CA GLU A 328 22.50 -10.64 29.66
C GLU A 328 21.29 -9.88 29.11
N GLN A 329 21.54 -8.88 28.26
CA GLN A 329 20.54 -8.00 27.67
C GLN A 329 20.80 -7.87 26.17
N TYR A 330 19.91 -8.42 25.35
CA TYR A 330 20.03 -8.41 23.90
C TYR A 330 18.68 -8.16 23.23
N ASP A 331 18.75 -7.55 22.06
CA ASP A 331 17.62 -7.38 21.15
C ASP A 331 17.70 -8.44 20.05
N VAL A 332 16.58 -9.09 19.77
CA VAL A 332 16.43 -10.04 18.66
C VAL A 332 15.57 -9.39 17.59
N THR A 333 16.10 -9.29 16.38
CA THR A 333 15.34 -8.87 15.18
C THR A 333 15.23 -10.05 14.24
N VAL A 334 14.02 -10.33 13.76
CA VAL A 334 13.71 -11.43 12.85
C VAL A 334 13.00 -10.86 11.64
N SER A 335 13.41 -11.34 10.48
CA SER A 335 12.73 -11.07 9.21
C SER A 335 12.48 -12.38 8.47
N SER A 336 11.35 -12.43 7.76
CA SER A 336 10.97 -13.61 7.00
C SER A 336 10.05 -13.24 5.84
N ASP A 337 10.03 -14.09 4.82
CA ASP A 337 9.02 -14.04 3.77
C ASP A 337 7.59 -14.25 4.30
N LEU A 338 7.43 -14.76 5.53
CA LEU A 338 6.16 -14.78 6.27
C LEU A 338 5.50 -13.40 6.31
N ASP A 339 6.28 -12.34 6.56
CA ASP A 339 5.75 -10.98 6.68
C ASP A 339 5.07 -10.56 5.37
N ARG A 340 5.71 -10.84 4.24
CA ARG A 340 5.15 -10.58 2.91
C ARG A 340 3.92 -11.44 2.63
N ILE A 341 3.96 -12.74 2.95
CA ILE A 341 2.82 -13.67 2.73
C ILE A 341 1.57 -13.17 3.48
N LEU A 342 1.73 -12.74 4.72
CA LEU A 342 0.63 -12.24 5.55
C LEU A 342 0.14 -10.86 5.09
N GLN A 343 1.05 -9.97 4.72
CA GLN A 343 0.72 -8.67 4.13
C GLN A 343 -0.09 -8.82 2.84
N ASP A 344 0.37 -9.68 1.92
CA ASP A 344 -0.30 -9.94 0.64
C ASP A 344 -1.70 -10.52 0.87
N THR A 345 -1.82 -11.46 1.81
CA THR A 345 -3.10 -12.09 2.18
C THR A 345 -4.08 -11.09 2.77
N ALA A 346 -3.65 -10.31 3.75
CA ALA A 346 -4.50 -9.28 4.35
C ALA A 346 -4.89 -8.22 3.31
N GLY A 347 -3.95 -7.79 2.47
CA GLY A 347 -4.21 -6.84 1.39
C GLY A 347 -5.31 -7.34 0.44
N LYS A 348 -5.28 -8.63 0.05
CA LYS A 348 -6.33 -9.23 -0.78
C LYS A 348 -7.71 -9.17 -0.10
N ILE A 349 -7.79 -9.58 1.16
CA ILE A 349 -9.05 -9.60 1.91
C ILE A 349 -9.63 -8.20 2.07
N VAL A 350 -8.78 -7.23 2.40
CA VAL A 350 -9.20 -5.83 2.56
C VAL A 350 -9.68 -5.25 1.24
N ASN A 351 -8.98 -5.53 0.14
CA ASN A 351 -9.40 -5.11 -1.20
C ASN A 351 -10.74 -5.75 -1.59
N GLU A 352 -10.97 -7.01 -1.24
CA GLU A 352 -12.24 -7.71 -1.49
C GLU A 352 -13.39 -7.13 -0.66
N LEU A 353 -13.20 -6.95 0.65
CA LEU A 353 -14.15 -6.27 1.54
C LEU A 353 -14.48 -4.86 1.03
N ALA A 354 -13.46 -4.10 0.64
CA ALA A 354 -13.62 -2.78 0.06
C ALA A 354 -14.39 -2.84 -1.27
N ALA A 355 -14.12 -3.81 -2.14
CA ALA A 355 -14.85 -3.99 -3.39
C ALA A 355 -16.33 -4.28 -3.14
N ASN A 356 -16.64 -5.23 -2.24
CA ASN A 356 -18.00 -5.61 -1.88
C ASN A 356 -18.77 -4.44 -1.25
N PHE A 357 -18.18 -3.78 -0.25
CA PHE A 357 -18.76 -2.59 0.36
C PHE A 357 -19.00 -1.47 -0.67
N GLY A 358 -18.06 -1.28 -1.59
CA GLY A 358 -18.21 -0.31 -2.68
C GLY A 358 -19.38 -0.63 -3.61
N ALA A 359 -19.58 -1.91 -3.95
CA ALA A 359 -20.71 -2.35 -4.76
C ALA A 359 -22.06 -2.20 -4.05
N GLU A 360 -22.12 -2.55 -2.76
CA GLU A 360 -23.31 -2.36 -1.93
C GLU A 360 -23.67 -0.88 -1.79
N LEU A 361 -22.68 -0.04 -1.49
CA LEU A 361 -22.87 1.40 -1.35
C LEU A 361 -23.31 2.04 -2.68
N GLN A 362 -22.71 1.63 -3.80
CA GLN A 362 -23.14 2.08 -5.13
C GLN A 362 -24.60 1.70 -5.40
N THR A 363 -24.99 0.47 -5.06
CA THR A 363 -26.36 -0.02 -5.23
C THR A 363 -27.34 0.77 -4.36
N ALA A 364 -27.01 0.96 -3.08
CA ALA A 364 -27.85 1.70 -2.14
C ALA A 364 -28.01 3.18 -2.54
N ILE A 365 -26.94 3.84 -2.99
CA ILE A 365 -27.00 5.22 -3.47
C ILE A 365 -27.82 5.30 -4.76
N SER A 366 -27.58 4.39 -5.72
CA SER A 366 -28.33 4.33 -6.98
C SER A 366 -29.82 4.17 -6.74
N ALA A 367 -30.22 3.31 -5.80
CA ALA A 367 -31.60 3.13 -5.39
C ALA A 367 -32.21 4.42 -4.80
N LYS A 368 -31.49 5.12 -3.91
CA LYS A 368 -31.97 6.38 -3.31
C LYS A 368 -32.11 7.53 -4.30
N ILE A 369 -31.25 7.60 -5.32
CA ILE A 369 -31.28 8.68 -6.31
C ILE A 369 -32.16 8.36 -7.52
N ALA A 370 -32.61 7.11 -7.70
CA ALA A 370 -33.36 6.66 -8.87
C ALA A 370 -34.64 7.48 -9.09
N GLU A 371 -35.45 7.67 -8.04
CA GLU A 371 -36.71 8.42 -8.12
C GLU A 371 -36.48 9.93 -8.39
N PRO A 372 -35.63 10.65 -7.61
CA PRO A 372 -35.27 12.03 -7.93
C PRO A 372 -34.71 12.19 -9.35
N MET A 373 -33.92 11.23 -9.82
CA MET A 373 -33.36 11.22 -11.17
C MET A 373 -34.42 11.02 -12.25
N GLN A 374 -35.42 10.16 -12.01
CA GLN A 374 -36.54 10.00 -12.94
C GLN A 374 -37.38 11.28 -13.04
N GLN A 375 -37.68 11.92 -11.91
CA GLN A 375 -38.38 13.21 -11.90
C GLN A 375 -37.58 14.29 -12.65
N LEU A 376 -36.26 14.33 -12.45
CA LEU A 376 -35.38 15.29 -13.10
C LEU A 376 -35.27 15.04 -14.62
N LYS A 377 -35.22 13.77 -15.07
CA LYS A 377 -35.29 13.41 -16.49
C LYS A 377 -36.62 13.82 -17.13
N LYS A 378 -37.74 13.63 -16.42
CA LYS A 378 -39.06 14.07 -16.88
C LYS A 378 -39.11 15.59 -17.07
N ASN A 379 -38.56 16.36 -16.13
CA ASN A 379 -38.47 17.82 -16.25
C ASN A 379 -37.55 18.27 -17.40
N LEU A 380 -36.43 17.55 -17.63
CA LEU A 380 -35.53 17.76 -18.78
C LEU A 380 -36.22 17.54 -20.14
N SER A 381 -37.07 16.51 -20.26
CA SER A 381 -37.88 16.31 -21.47
C SER A 381 -38.88 17.46 -21.73
N GLY A 382 -39.36 18.10 -20.66
CA GLY A 382 -40.17 19.32 -20.75
C GLY A 382 -39.39 20.50 -21.34
N PHE A 383 -38.10 20.64 -20.98
CA PHE A 383 -37.21 21.64 -21.55
C PHE A 383 -36.88 21.38 -23.02
N GLU A 384 -36.73 20.12 -23.46
CA GLU A 384 -36.50 19.80 -24.88
C GLU A 384 -37.67 20.25 -25.76
N ARG A 385 -38.91 20.12 -25.26
CA ARG A 385 -40.11 20.63 -25.94
C ARG A 385 -40.07 22.15 -26.10
N MET A 386 -39.67 22.88 -25.05
CA MET A 386 -39.52 24.34 -25.08
C MET A 386 -38.42 24.80 -26.05
N ALA A 387 -37.31 24.06 -26.15
CA ALA A 387 -36.25 24.34 -27.15
C ALA A 387 -36.77 24.21 -28.58
N GLY A 388 -37.59 23.17 -28.82
CA GLY A 388 -38.27 22.96 -30.10
C GLY A 388 -39.20 24.13 -30.44
N GLU A 389 -39.99 24.59 -29.47
CA GLU A 389 -40.89 25.72 -29.67
C GLU A 389 -40.15 27.05 -29.98
N LEU A 390 -39.06 27.35 -29.27
CA LEU A 390 -38.22 28.53 -29.57
C LEU A 390 -37.63 28.45 -30.99
N THR A 391 -37.15 27.28 -31.39
CA THR A 391 -36.61 27.04 -32.74
C THR A 391 -37.69 27.21 -33.82
N GLU A 392 -38.88 26.70 -33.56
CA GLU A 392 -40.02 26.86 -34.46
C GLU A 392 -40.44 28.33 -34.60
N ARG A 393 -40.52 29.07 -33.48
CA ARG A 393 -40.83 30.52 -33.48
C ARG A 393 -39.80 31.32 -34.27
N ILE A 394 -38.50 31.06 -34.08
CA ILE A 394 -37.43 31.73 -34.84
C ILE A 394 -37.57 31.45 -36.34
N THR A 395 -37.78 30.19 -36.73
CA THR A 395 -37.97 29.79 -38.14
C THR A 395 -39.17 30.51 -38.75
N GLN A 396 -40.30 30.53 -38.06
CA GLN A 396 -41.52 31.18 -38.53
C GLN A 396 -41.37 32.71 -38.70
N HIS A 397 -40.66 33.40 -37.79
CA HIS A 397 -40.39 34.83 -37.93
C HIS A 397 -39.42 35.11 -39.09
N ASN A 398 -38.42 34.24 -39.28
CA ASN A 398 -37.49 34.31 -40.40
C ASN A 398 -38.20 34.10 -41.76
N ASP A 399 -39.16 33.18 -41.83
CA ASP A 399 -39.96 32.95 -43.03
C ASP A 399 -40.83 34.17 -43.37
N VAL A 400 -41.41 34.82 -42.35
CA VAL A 400 -42.19 36.06 -42.54
C VAL A 400 -41.28 37.19 -43.03
N LEU A 401 -40.10 37.37 -42.42
CA LEU A 401 -39.08 38.34 -42.85
C LEU A 401 -38.65 38.10 -44.30
N LYS A 402 -38.34 36.86 -44.67
CA LYS A 402 -38.00 36.48 -46.04
C LYS A 402 -39.13 36.78 -47.02
N SER A 403 -40.37 36.47 -46.65
CA SER A 403 -41.55 36.75 -47.47
C SER A 403 -41.84 38.26 -47.65
N LEU A 404 -41.41 39.08 -46.69
CA LEU A 404 -41.48 40.54 -46.76
C LEU A 404 -40.40 41.06 -47.72
N LEU A 405 -39.16 40.57 -47.63
CA LEU A 405 -38.02 41.01 -48.45
C LEU A 405 -38.10 40.56 -49.91
N GLU A 406 -38.51 39.31 -50.18
CA GLU A 406 -38.61 38.75 -51.56
C GLU A 406 -39.64 39.47 -52.43
N LYS A 407 -40.63 40.16 -51.83
CA LYS A 407 -41.79 40.73 -52.54
C LYS A 407 -41.92 42.25 -52.43
N SER A 408 -41.15 42.90 -51.55
CA SER A 408 -41.10 44.36 -51.43
C SER A 408 -39.99 45.00 -52.27
N LEU A 409 -39.02 44.22 -52.76
CA LEU A 409 -37.98 44.68 -53.68
C LEU A 409 -38.40 44.43 -55.14
N PRO A 410 -38.44 45.45 -56.02
CA PRO A 410 -38.64 45.22 -57.45
C PRO A 410 -37.44 44.44 -58.01
N THR A 411 -37.66 43.18 -58.41
CA THR A 411 -36.64 42.34 -59.06
C THR A 411 -36.36 42.70 -60.52
N LYS A 412 -36.95 43.79 -61.04
CA LYS A 412 -36.55 44.40 -62.32
C LYS A 412 -35.93 45.78 -62.05
N GLY A 413 -34.60 45.85 -62.09
CA GLY A 413 -33.84 47.12 -62.14
C GLY A 413 -32.63 47.27 -61.21
N LEU A 414 -32.39 46.35 -60.27
CA LEU A 414 -31.30 46.50 -59.28
C LEU A 414 -29.92 45.94 -59.71
N LYS A 415 -29.73 45.59 -60.99
CA LYS A 415 -28.43 45.12 -61.50
C LYS A 415 -27.43 46.25 -61.84
N ASP A 416 -27.87 47.51 -61.94
CA ASP A 416 -27.03 48.62 -62.44
C ASP A 416 -26.80 49.77 -61.44
N LEU A 417 -26.96 49.54 -60.13
CA LEU A 417 -26.59 50.51 -59.09
C LEU A 417 -25.23 50.16 -58.47
N PRO A 418 -24.23 51.07 -58.49
CA PRO A 418 -22.94 50.83 -57.86
C PRO A 418 -23.11 50.90 -56.34
N GLY A 419 -23.01 49.74 -55.68
CA GLY A 419 -23.19 49.60 -54.23
C GLY A 419 -24.03 48.38 -53.87
N GLY A 420 -23.54 47.19 -54.24
CA GLY A 420 -24.25 45.93 -54.04
C GLY A 420 -24.65 45.66 -52.59
N PHE A 421 -25.95 45.60 -52.35
CA PHE A 421 -26.54 45.05 -51.13
C PHE A 421 -26.23 43.55 -51.03
N LYS A 422 -25.27 43.18 -50.19
CA LYS A 422 -25.05 41.79 -49.79
C LYS A 422 -26.01 41.42 -48.67
N LEU A 423 -26.87 40.43 -48.92
CA LEU A 423 -27.63 39.73 -47.89
C LEU A 423 -26.65 38.89 -47.05
N PRO A 424 -26.68 38.95 -45.71
CA PRO A 424 -25.96 38.01 -44.87
C PRO A 424 -26.75 36.69 -44.84
N PHE A 425 -26.09 35.61 -45.24
CA PHE A 425 -26.54 34.24 -44.97
C PHE A 425 -26.19 33.86 -43.52
#